data_AF-A0A2E3PYG0-F1
#
_entry.id   AF-A0A2E3PYG0-F1
#
_cell.length_a   1.000
_cell.length_b   1.000
_cell.length_c   1.000
_cell.angle_alpha   90.00
_cell.angle_beta   90.00
_cell.angle_gamma   90.00
#
_symmetry.space_group_name_H-M   'P 1'
#
loop_
_entity.id
_entity.type
_entity.pdbx_description
1 polymer ?
#
loop_
_entity_poly.entity_id
_entity_poly.type
_entity_poly.pdbx_seq_one_letter_code
_entity_poly.pdbx_strand_id
1 'polypeptide(L)'
;MSDSSTANQMTEVITPRRAGATSGQDSRSPRLRLAGTCAGPLTPTVERLLELRRQLIETRAVILEEAGFIRRRLERAGRRDAIACITGEDAFAGAATGIDHEISRVELELARLDEKAVSIETTAIDVGRLQRDS
;
A
#
# COMPACT_ATOMS: atom_id res chain seq x y z
N MET A 1 -56.40 5.53 43.16
CA MET A 1 -57.07 5.81 41.88
C MET A 1 -56.18 6.83 41.19
N SER A 2 -55.35 6.35 40.28
CA SER A 2 -54.26 7.10 39.67
C SER A 2 -54.49 7.03 38.16
N ASP A 3 -55.02 8.11 37.58
CA ASP A 3 -55.29 8.16 36.15
C ASP A 3 -54.04 8.63 35.41
N SER A 4 -53.49 7.69 34.65
CA SER A 4 -52.29 7.81 33.84
C SER A 4 -52.49 8.78 32.67
N SER A 5 -51.88 9.95 32.80
CA SER A 5 -51.42 10.76 31.68
C SER A 5 -50.25 10.04 31.01
N THR A 6 -50.32 9.75 29.70
CA THR A 6 -49.26 10.05 28.71
C THR A 6 -49.78 9.69 27.32
N ALA A 7 -49.65 10.65 26.42
CA ALA A 7 -50.27 10.75 25.11
C ALA A 7 -49.70 9.79 24.05
N ASN A 8 -50.58 9.52 23.09
CA ASN A 8 -50.38 8.73 21.89
C ASN A 8 -49.20 9.18 21.01
N GLN A 9 -48.54 8.16 20.47
CA GLN A 9 -47.60 8.19 19.36
C GLN A 9 -48.27 8.74 18.09
N MET A 10 -47.62 9.70 17.43
CA MET A 10 -47.81 9.94 15.99
C MET A 10 -46.43 10.13 15.35
N THR A 11 -46.07 9.12 14.56
CA THR A 11 -44.87 9.02 13.74
C THR A 11 -45.11 9.81 12.46
N GLU A 12 -44.52 11.00 12.31
CA GLU A 12 -44.46 11.66 11.01
C GLU A 12 -43.32 11.07 10.18
N VAL A 13 -43.71 10.19 9.26
CA VAL A 13 -42.87 9.65 8.19
C VAL A 13 -42.64 10.76 7.17
N ILE A 14 -41.54 11.49 7.29
CA ILE A 14 -41.09 12.41 6.25
C ILE A 14 -40.41 11.58 5.15
N THR A 15 -41.14 11.34 4.05
CA THR A 15 -40.57 10.84 2.80
C THR A 15 -40.13 12.04 1.94
N PRO A 16 -38.87 12.11 1.49
CA PRO A 16 -38.53 12.99 0.38
C PRO A 16 -38.66 12.24 -0.94
N ARG A 17 -39.70 12.60 -1.69
CA ARG A 17 -39.92 12.22 -3.09
C ARG A 17 -39.04 13.09 -4.00
N ARG A 18 -37.99 12.46 -4.55
CA ARG A 18 -37.45 12.55 -5.93
C ARG A 18 -37.19 13.94 -6.56
N ALA A 19 -35.92 14.28 -6.78
CA ALA A 19 -35.47 15.05 -7.96
C ALA A 19 -33.95 15.03 -8.12
N GLY A 20 -33.46 14.84 -9.36
CA GLY A 20 -32.18 15.38 -9.80
C GLY A 20 -30.93 14.51 -9.68
N ALA A 21 -30.80 13.52 -10.56
CA ALA A 21 -29.48 13.10 -11.03
C ALA A 21 -28.92 14.19 -11.95
N THR A 22 -28.11 15.09 -11.40
CA THR A 22 -27.29 16.03 -12.18
C THR A 22 -25.97 16.26 -11.47
N SER A 23 -24.91 15.67 -12.02
CA SER A 23 -23.56 16.24 -12.15
C SER A 23 -23.27 17.45 -11.24
N GLY A 24 -22.79 17.20 -10.03
CA GLY A 24 -22.44 18.23 -9.05
C GLY A 24 -21.10 17.89 -8.41
N GLN A 25 -20.17 18.82 -8.52
CA GLN A 25 -18.82 18.79 -7.97
C GLN A 25 -18.85 18.60 -6.45
N ASP A 26 -18.57 17.40 -5.94
CA ASP A 26 -18.20 17.22 -4.53
C ASP A 26 -16.68 17.04 -4.39
N SER A 27 -15.98 18.15 -4.68
CA SER A 27 -14.58 18.38 -4.29
C SER A 27 -14.50 18.82 -2.82
N ARG A 28 -15.11 18.06 -1.89
CA ARG A 28 -15.21 18.42 -0.47
C ARG A 28 -14.70 17.35 0.51
N SER A 29 -13.86 16.43 0.04
CA SER A 29 -12.89 15.83 0.97
C SER A 29 -11.72 16.81 1.07
N PRO A 30 -11.38 17.35 2.26
CA PRO A 30 -10.16 18.12 2.41
C PRO A 30 -9.00 17.18 2.08
N ARG A 31 -8.43 17.33 0.88
CA ARG A 31 -7.20 16.64 0.52
C ARG A 31 -6.13 17.25 1.40
N LEU A 32 -5.77 16.55 2.47
CA LEU A 32 -4.59 16.80 3.28
C LEU A 32 -3.36 16.72 2.35
N ARG A 33 -3.07 17.83 1.65
CA ARG A 33 -1.81 18.03 0.95
C ARG A 33 -0.84 18.48 2.03
N LEU A 34 -0.09 17.53 2.58
CA LEU A 34 1.12 17.87 3.32
C LEU A 34 1.97 18.71 2.36
N ALA A 35 2.20 19.98 2.70
CA ALA A 35 3.06 20.83 1.91
C ALA A 35 4.44 20.14 1.77
N GLY A 36 4.84 19.82 0.55
CA GLY A 36 6.06 19.05 0.27
C GLY A 36 5.84 17.60 -0.17
N THR A 37 4.59 17.09 -0.23
CA THR A 37 4.32 15.78 -0.85
C THR A 37 3.48 15.94 -2.12
N CYS A 38 4.07 15.60 -3.26
CA CYS A 38 3.38 15.51 -4.56
C CYS A 38 2.54 14.23 -4.66
N ALA A 39 1.93 13.77 -3.57
CA ALA A 39 1.18 12.52 -3.60
C ALA A 39 -0.24 12.80 -4.11
N GLY A 40 -0.42 12.73 -5.44
CA GLY A 40 -1.72 12.43 -6.03
C GLY A 40 -2.22 11.05 -5.57
N PRO A 41 -3.47 10.67 -5.90
CA PRO A 41 -3.95 9.31 -5.62
C PRO A 41 -3.01 8.29 -6.27
N LEU A 42 -2.69 7.21 -5.53
CA LEU A 42 -1.84 6.15 -6.05
C LEU A 42 -2.51 5.51 -7.27
N THR A 43 -1.72 5.20 -8.29
CA THR A 43 -2.24 4.41 -9.41
C THR A 43 -2.43 2.96 -8.95
N PRO A 44 -3.42 2.22 -9.48
CA PRO A 44 -3.61 0.80 -9.13
C PRO A 44 -2.35 -0.05 -9.33
N THR A 45 -1.50 0.33 -10.29
CA THR A 45 -0.19 -0.30 -10.53
C THR A 45 0.78 -0.07 -9.36
N VAL A 46 0.89 1.18 -8.88
CA VAL A 46 1.74 1.50 -7.72
C VAL A 46 1.21 0.81 -6.46
N GLU A 47 -0.11 0.80 -6.25
CA GLU A 47 -0.72 0.07 -5.13
C GLU A 47 -0.35 -1.43 -5.15
N ARG A 48 -0.46 -2.08 -6.33
CA ARG A 48 -0.10 -3.49 -6.49
C ARG A 48 1.38 -3.75 -6.23
N LEU A 49 2.27 -2.86 -6.67
CA LEU A 49 3.71 -2.99 -6.43
C LEU A 49 4.07 -2.79 -4.95
N LEU A 50 3.42 -1.86 -4.25
CA LEU A 50 3.59 -1.68 -2.81
C LEU A 50 3.08 -2.88 -2.02
N GLU A 51 1.95 -3.44 -2.43
CA GLU A 51 1.41 -4.67 -1.84
C GLU A 51 2.34 -5.87 -2.08
N LEU A 52 2.88 -6.01 -3.29
CA LEU A 52 3.89 -7.03 -3.58
C LEU A 52 5.15 -6.83 -2.72
N ARG A 53 5.64 -5.60 -2.58
CA ARG A 53 6.77 -5.28 -1.71
C ARG A 53 6.50 -5.69 -0.26
N ARG A 54 5.32 -5.40 0.27
CA ARG A 54 4.89 -5.82 1.61
C ARG A 54 4.97 -7.34 1.76
N GLN A 55 4.39 -8.08 0.82
CA GLN A 55 4.39 -9.55 0.83
C GLN A 55 5.81 -10.14 0.77
N LEU A 56 6.69 -9.57 -0.04
CA LEU A 56 8.09 -10.00 -0.13
C LEU A 56 8.85 -9.76 1.17
N ILE A 57 8.66 -8.60 1.81
CA ILE A 57 9.29 -8.28 3.10
C ILE A 57 8.82 -9.25 4.20
N GLU A 58 7.51 -9.53 4.25
CA GLU A 58 6.93 -10.49 5.19
C GLU A 58 7.49 -11.89 4.97
N THR A 59 7.52 -12.35 3.73
CA THR A 59 8.08 -13.66 3.35
C THR A 59 9.56 -13.75 3.74
N ARG A 60 10.33 -12.70 3.47
CA ARG A 60 11.75 -12.63 3.86
C ARG A 60 11.93 -12.77 5.37
N ALA A 61 11.11 -12.09 6.16
CA ALA A 61 11.19 -12.16 7.61
C ALA A 61 10.95 -13.58 8.13
N VAL A 62 9.92 -14.26 7.59
CA VAL A 62 9.62 -15.67 7.92
C VAL A 62 10.80 -16.57 7.58
N ILE A 63 11.36 -16.46 6.38
CA ILE A 63 12.50 -17.29 5.96
C ILE A 63 13.71 -17.09 6.87
N LEU A 64 14.02 -15.84 7.24
CA LEU A 64 15.13 -15.55 8.13
C LEU A 64 14.90 -16.10 9.55
N GLU A 65 13.65 -16.04 10.04
CA GLU A 65 13.28 -16.62 11.33
C GLU A 65 13.41 -18.15 11.31
N GLU A 66 12.86 -18.80 10.29
CA GLU A 66 12.94 -20.26 10.09
C GLU A 66 14.39 -20.71 9.96
N ALA A 67 15.19 -20.03 9.15
CA ALA A 67 16.62 -20.28 9.02
C ALA A 67 17.34 -20.15 10.37
N GLY A 68 17.04 -19.10 11.13
CA GLY A 68 17.56 -18.92 12.49
C GLY A 68 17.14 -20.04 13.44
N PHE A 69 15.89 -20.49 13.35
CA PHE A 69 15.37 -21.60 14.15
C PHE A 69 16.09 -22.92 13.83
N ILE A 70 16.26 -23.24 12.55
CA ILE A 70 16.92 -24.47 12.11
C ILE A 70 18.41 -24.44 12.51
N ARG A 71 19.10 -23.31 12.34
CA ARG A 71 20.49 -23.13 12.79
C ARG A 71 20.66 -23.44 14.28
N ARG A 72 19.84 -22.81 15.13
CA ARG A 72 19.86 -23.07 16.59
C ARG A 72 19.57 -24.54 16.91
N ARG A 73 18.68 -25.19 16.15
CA ARG A 73 18.36 -26.60 16.34
C ARG A 73 19.53 -27.51 15.96
N LEU A 74 20.24 -27.21 14.88
CA LEU A 74 21.43 -27.95 14.45
C LEU A 74 22.58 -27.79 15.47
N GLU A 75 22.83 -26.56 15.92
CA GLU A 75 23.86 -26.25 16.93
C GLU A 75 23.63 -27.01 18.23
N ARG A 76 22.40 -27.01 18.75
CA ARG A 76 22.04 -27.79 19.96
C ARG A 76 22.23 -29.29 19.79
N ALA A 77 22.11 -29.80 18.58
CA ALA A 77 22.34 -31.20 18.26
C ALA A 77 23.82 -31.51 17.98
N GLY A 78 24.73 -30.53 18.07
CA GLY A 78 26.14 -30.68 17.69
C GLY A 78 26.33 -30.93 16.19
N ARG A 79 25.33 -30.61 15.37
CA ARG A 79 25.33 -30.82 13.92
C ARG A 79 25.62 -29.49 13.22
N ARG A 80 26.22 -29.59 12.03
CA ARG A 80 26.43 -28.46 11.14
C ARG A 80 25.52 -28.56 9.92
N ASP A 81 25.29 -27.43 9.27
CA ASP A 81 24.61 -27.41 7.98
C ASP A 81 25.45 -28.18 6.94
N ALA A 82 24.85 -29.22 6.39
CA ALA A 82 25.52 -30.12 5.45
C ALA A 82 25.82 -29.42 4.13
N ILE A 83 24.96 -28.50 3.67
CA ILE A 83 25.19 -27.75 2.44
C ILE A 83 26.39 -26.84 2.66
N ALA A 84 26.40 -26.04 3.73
CA ALA A 84 27.55 -25.22 4.09
C ALA A 84 28.85 -26.01 4.26
N CYS A 85 28.79 -27.24 4.78
CA CYS A 85 29.98 -28.09 4.92
C CYS A 85 30.51 -28.62 3.58
N ILE A 86 29.66 -28.78 2.55
CA ILE A 86 30.04 -29.37 1.26
C ILE A 86 30.36 -28.27 0.25
N THR A 87 29.51 -27.24 0.14
CA THR A 87 29.61 -26.19 -0.88
C THR A 87 30.29 -24.93 -0.38
N GLY A 88 30.40 -24.75 0.95
CA GLY A 88 30.82 -23.49 1.56
C GLY A 88 29.72 -22.42 1.56
N GLU A 89 28.52 -22.72 1.05
CA GLU A 89 27.40 -21.79 0.96
C GLU A 89 26.39 -22.02 2.07
N ASP A 90 25.84 -20.94 2.63
CA ASP A 90 24.74 -21.03 3.60
C ASP A 90 23.47 -21.57 2.91
N ALA A 91 22.99 -22.75 3.34
CA ALA A 91 21.77 -23.38 2.83
C ALA A 91 20.56 -22.43 2.83
N PHE A 92 20.54 -21.49 3.77
CA PHE A 92 19.42 -20.60 3.99
C PHE A 92 19.58 -19.26 3.28
N ALA A 93 20.78 -18.93 2.78
CA ALA A 93 21.05 -17.66 2.13
C ALA A 93 20.44 -17.58 0.72
N GLY A 94 20.34 -18.70 0.01
CA GLY A 94 19.79 -18.72 -1.36
C GLY A 94 18.36 -18.18 -1.46
N ALA A 95 17.49 -18.55 -0.52
CA ALA A 95 16.11 -18.08 -0.51
C ALA A 95 16.00 -16.58 -0.16
N ALA A 96 16.77 -16.12 0.83
CA ALA A 96 16.79 -14.72 1.23
C ALA A 96 17.35 -13.81 0.11
N THR A 97 18.43 -14.25 -0.54
CA THR A 97 19.01 -13.52 -1.68
C THR A 97 18.05 -13.46 -2.86
N GLY A 98 17.34 -14.54 -3.20
CA GLY A 98 16.30 -14.51 -4.23
C GLY A 98 15.22 -13.46 -3.98
N ILE A 99 14.71 -13.38 -2.74
CA ILE A 99 13.72 -12.36 -2.35
C ILE A 99 14.32 -10.95 -2.40
N ASP A 100 15.57 -10.77 -1.98
CA ASP A 100 16.25 -9.47 -2.06
C ASP A 100 16.36 -8.94 -3.50
N HIS A 101 16.56 -9.84 -4.47
CA HIS A 101 16.53 -9.49 -5.89
C HIS A 101 15.13 -9.06 -6.34
N GLU A 102 14.07 -9.75 -5.89
CA GLU A 102 12.70 -9.40 -6.22
C GLU A 102 12.28 -8.05 -5.60
N ILE A 103 12.65 -7.80 -4.34
CA ILE A 103 12.45 -6.51 -3.67
C ILE A 103 13.14 -5.40 -4.48
N SER A 104 14.41 -5.59 -4.83
CA SER A 104 15.18 -4.61 -5.61
C SER A 104 14.54 -4.31 -6.96
N ARG A 105 13.98 -5.34 -7.62
CA ARG A 105 13.25 -5.16 -8.88
C ARG A 105 11.98 -4.33 -8.69
N VAL A 106 11.19 -4.62 -7.65
CA VAL A 106 9.97 -3.86 -7.34
C VAL A 106 10.31 -2.41 -7.01
N GLU A 107 11.37 -2.17 -6.24
CA GLU A 107 11.83 -0.81 -5.90
C GLU A 107 12.28 -0.03 -7.14
N LEU A 108 12.98 -0.69 -8.07
CA LEU A 108 13.35 -0.07 -9.35
C LEU A 108 12.12 0.26 -10.21
N GLU A 109 11.11 -0.62 -10.25
CA GLU A 109 9.86 -0.36 -10.98
C GLU A 109 9.08 0.81 -10.36
N LEU A 110 9.03 0.90 -9.03
CA LEU A 110 8.43 2.02 -8.31
C LEU A 110 9.16 3.34 -8.62
N ALA A 111 10.50 3.36 -8.57
CA ALA A 111 11.30 4.55 -8.89
C ALA A 111 11.05 5.04 -10.33
N ARG A 112 10.97 4.12 -11.30
CA ARG A 112 10.65 4.45 -12.70
C ARG A 112 9.25 5.05 -12.88
N LEU A 113 8.27 4.60 -12.10
CA LEU A 113 6.91 5.15 -12.15
C LEU A 113 6.85 6.55 -11.52
N ASP A 114 7.63 6.78 -10.46
CA ASP A 114 7.78 8.10 -9.84
C ASP A 114 8.40 9.12 -10.81
N GLU A 115 9.50 8.76 -11.48
CA GLU A 115 10.12 9.60 -12.52
C GLU A 115 9.15 9.96 -13.65
N LYS A 116 8.34 8.99 -14.10
CA LYS A 116 7.31 9.22 -15.13
C LYS A 116 6.22 10.16 -14.66
N ALA A 117 5.77 10.03 -13.40
CA ALA A 117 4.79 10.93 -12.82
C ALA A 117 5.33 12.38 -12.80
N VAL A 118 6.58 12.57 -12.38
CA VAL A 118 7.25 13.89 -12.38
C VAL A 118 7.38 14.47 -13.80
N SER A 119 7.70 13.65 -14.81
CA SER A 119 7.80 14.10 -16.21
C SER A 119 6.44 14.54 -16.81
N ILE A 120 5.36 13.85 -16.47
CA ILE A 120 4.00 14.22 -16.92
C ILE A 120 3.54 15.50 -16.22
N GLU A 121 3.82 15.65 -14.93
CA GLU A 121 3.43 16.86 -14.18
C GLU A 121 4.16 18.11 -14.68
N THR A 122 5.47 18.03 -14.92
CA THR A 122 6.25 19.14 -15.47
C THR A 122 5.74 19.57 -16.85
N THR A 123 5.49 18.63 -17.75
CA THR A 123 4.94 18.94 -19.08
C THR A 123 3.52 19.53 -19.03
N ALA A 124 2.67 19.05 -18.12
CA ALA A 124 1.32 19.60 -17.93
C ALA A 124 1.34 21.04 -17.38
N ILE A 125 2.29 21.37 -16.48
CA ILE A 125 2.47 22.72 -15.95
C ILE A 125 2.88 23.70 -17.05
N ASP A 126 3.79 23.28 -17.95
CA ASP A 126 4.26 24.13 -19.05
C ASP A 126 3.18 24.39 -20.10
N VAL A 127 2.37 23.38 -20.46
CA VAL A 127 1.22 23.55 -21.36
C VAL A 127 0.15 24.47 -20.75
N GLY A 128 -0.10 24.35 -19.44
CA GLY A 128 -1.07 25.20 -18.74
C GLY A 128 -0.64 26.67 -18.61
N ARG A 129 0.66 26.97 -18.62
CA ARG A 129 1.18 28.35 -18.67
C ARG A 129 1.02 28.96 -20.05
N LEU A 130 1.34 28.20 -21.11
CA LEU A 130 1.20 28.68 -22.49
C LEU A 130 -0.24 29.00 -22.89
N GLN A 131 -1.23 28.32 -22.30
CA GLN A 131 -2.65 28.58 -22.57
C GLN A 131 -3.27 29.75 -21.78
N ARG A 132 -2.60 30.30 -20.76
CA ARG A 132 -3.09 31.47 -20.01
C ARG A 132 -2.60 32.80 -20.55
N ASP A 133 -1.57 32.77 -21.39
CA ASP A 133 -0.94 33.97 -21.96
C ASP A 133 -1.37 34.22 -23.44
N SER A 134 -2.42 33.55 -23.92
CA SER A 134 -3.08 33.76 -25.23
C SER A 134 -4.53 34.18 -25.03
#